data_AF-A0A8J6XJ35-F1
#
_entry.id   AF-A0A8J6XJ35-F1
#
_cell.length_a   1.000
_cell.length_b   1.000
_cell.length_c   1.000
_cell.angle_alpha   90.00
_cell.angle_beta   90.00
_cell.angle_gamma   90.00
#
_symmetry.space_group_name_H-M   'P 1'
#
loop_
_entity.id
_entity.type
_entity.pdbx_description
1 polymer ?
#
loop_
_entity_poly.entity_id
_entity_poly.type
_entity_poly.pdbx_seq_one_letter_code
_entity_poly.pdbx_strand_id
1 'polypeptide(L)'
;MSRSTIANRRHLLFDKGLELRDYNATAVATTTSETAIEFAADKQLAYKAVILAGAYTGYAAGSAEWKISIEAATTVAGTYKEIGSCTADGTIKQFDIPLSGEWVEDLLPGALYIRATATAIGAPDALTYGAFLAC
;
A
#
# COMPACT_ATOMS: atom_id res chain seq x y z
N MET A 1 -1.47 14.87 -31.63
CA MET A 1 -2.19 15.27 -30.41
C MET A 1 -2.53 14.01 -29.63
N SER A 2 -1.76 13.70 -28.58
CA SER A 2 -1.99 12.47 -27.79
C SER A 2 -3.30 12.60 -27.00
N ARG A 3 -4.20 11.64 -27.17
CA ARG A 3 -5.48 11.58 -26.44
C ARG A 3 -5.19 11.40 -24.95
N SER A 4 -5.75 12.28 -24.11
CA SER A 4 -5.71 12.15 -22.65
C SER A 4 -6.48 10.89 -22.23
N THR A 5 -5.77 9.80 -21.99
CA THR A 5 -6.33 8.55 -21.44
C THR A 5 -6.57 8.71 -19.93
N ILE A 6 -7.37 7.82 -19.32
CA ILE A 6 -7.51 7.75 -17.85
C ILE A 6 -6.15 7.55 -17.15
N ALA A 7 -5.17 6.94 -17.84
CA ALA A 7 -3.79 6.86 -17.36
C ALA A 7 -3.10 8.23 -17.27
N ASN A 8 -3.47 9.19 -18.12
CA ASN A 8 -2.88 10.53 -18.22
C ASN A 8 -3.50 11.57 -17.26
N ARG A 9 -4.61 11.22 -16.59
CA ARG A 9 -5.30 12.07 -15.60
C ARG A 9 -4.98 11.73 -14.14
N ARG A 10 -4.16 10.70 -13.89
CA ARG A 10 -3.69 10.32 -12.55
C ARG A 10 -2.44 11.11 -12.12
N HIS A 11 -2.40 12.41 -12.40
CA HIS A 11 -1.35 13.32 -11.91
C HIS A 11 -1.59 13.67 -10.43
N LEU A 12 -1.73 12.65 -9.58
CA LEU A 12 -1.00 12.70 -8.32
C LEU A 12 0.47 12.63 -8.75
N LEU A 13 1.34 13.48 -8.21
CA LEU A 13 2.76 13.47 -8.56
C LEU A 13 3.36 12.12 -8.17
N PHE A 14 3.31 11.15 -9.10
CA PHE A 14 3.84 9.82 -8.88
C PHE A 14 5.36 9.93 -8.84
N ASP A 15 5.91 9.84 -7.64
CA ASP A 15 7.34 9.77 -7.41
C ASP A 15 7.74 8.30 -7.27
N LYS A 16 8.65 7.83 -8.13
CA LYS A 16 9.17 6.47 -8.10
C LYS A 16 9.92 6.18 -6.79
N GLY A 17 10.49 7.18 -6.15
CA GLY A 17 11.12 7.06 -4.82
C GLY A 17 10.11 6.82 -3.69
N LEU A 18 8.83 7.08 -3.94
CA LEU A 18 7.71 6.86 -3.01
C LEU A 18 6.84 5.66 -3.39
N GLU A 19 7.28 4.86 -4.36
CA GLU A 19 6.61 3.63 -4.75
C GLU A 19 6.94 2.52 -3.74
N LEU A 20 5.89 1.94 -3.14
CA LEU A 20 5.99 0.79 -2.23
C LEU A 20 5.87 -0.52 -3.00
N ARG A 21 5.15 -0.51 -4.12
CA ARG A 21 5.04 -1.65 -5.05
C ARG A 21 4.62 -1.19 -6.44
N ASP A 22 5.33 -1.66 -7.45
CA ASP A 22 4.93 -1.52 -8.86
C ASP A 22 3.67 -2.35 -9.15
N TYR A 23 2.66 -1.71 -9.73
CA TYR A 23 1.43 -2.38 -10.15
C TYR A 23 1.66 -3.48 -11.18
N ASN A 24 2.72 -3.38 -12.00
CA ASN A 24 3.06 -4.38 -13.02
C ASN A 24 3.96 -5.49 -12.49
N ALA A 25 4.29 -5.49 -11.20
CA ALA A 25 4.98 -6.60 -10.57
C ALA A 25 4.14 -7.89 -10.66
N THR A 26 4.80 -9.04 -10.52
CA THR A 26 4.11 -10.34 -10.53
C THR A 26 3.04 -10.38 -9.44
N ALA A 27 1.86 -10.92 -9.73
CA ALA A 27 0.77 -11.02 -8.75
C ALA A 27 1.21 -11.77 -7.49
N VAL A 28 0.79 -11.30 -6.32
CA VAL A 28 1.07 -11.98 -5.05
C VAL A 28 0.11 -13.15 -4.89
N ALA A 29 0.65 -14.34 -4.61
CA ALA A 29 -0.13 -15.56 -4.37
C ALA A 29 -0.10 -16.01 -2.89
N THR A 30 0.77 -15.41 -2.09
CA THR A 30 0.89 -15.64 -0.64
C THR A 30 1.18 -14.32 0.06
N THR A 31 1.05 -14.30 1.39
CA THR A 31 1.43 -13.13 2.19
C THR A 31 2.84 -12.67 1.84
N THR A 32 2.95 -11.42 1.42
CA THR A 32 4.19 -10.83 0.88
C THR A 32 4.36 -9.44 1.48
N SER A 33 5.50 -9.21 2.12
CA SER A 33 5.94 -7.88 2.54
C SER A 33 6.89 -7.32 1.49
N GLU A 34 6.62 -6.10 1.06
CA GLU A 34 7.46 -5.41 0.08
C GLU A 34 8.74 -4.87 0.73
N THR A 35 9.72 -4.56 -0.12
CA THR A 35 10.92 -3.85 0.30
C THR A 35 10.52 -2.49 0.86
N ALA A 36 10.98 -2.18 2.07
CA ALA A 36 10.72 -0.88 2.67
C ALA A 36 11.54 0.23 2.01
N ILE A 37 10.95 1.42 1.98
CA ILE A 37 11.61 2.65 1.59
C ILE A 37 11.88 3.51 2.83
N GLU A 38 12.89 4.36 2.75
CA GLU A 38 13.15 5.37 3.77
C GLU A 38 12.16 6.53 3.61
N PHE A 39 11.34 6.75 4.62
CA PHE A 39 10.34 7.80 4.68
C PHE A 39 10.04 8.09 6.14
N ALA A 40 10.26 9.34 6.57
CA ALA A 40 9.96 9.81 7.92
C ALA A 40 8.44 9.91 8.13
N ALA A 41 7.80 8.76 8.34
CA ALA A 41 6.36 8.62 8.41
C ALA A 41 5.75 9.38 9.60
N ASP A 42 6.49 9.51 10.70
CA ASP A 42 6.10 10.26 11.90
C ASP A 42 6.19 11.79 11.72
N LYS A 43 6.94 12.28 10.73
CA LYS A 43 7.08 13.72 10.44
C LYS A 43 6.26 14.19 9.24
N GLN A 44 5.41 13.32 8.72
CA GLN A 44 4.60 13.58 7.54
C GLN A 44 3.35 14.43 7.91
N LEU A 45 3.00 15.43 7.08
CA LEU A 45 1.80 16.27 7.25
C LEU A 45 0.72 16.19 6.14
N ALA A 46 1.03 15.67 4.94
CA ALA A 46 0.16 15.75 3.76
C ALA A 46 0.02 14.45 2.92
N TYR A 47 0.93 13.50 3.07
CA TYR A 47 0.92 12.24 2.33
C TYR A 47 -0.19 11.28 2.77
N LYS A 48 -0.72 10.56 1.79
CA LYS A 48 -1.55 9.36 1.93
C LYS A 48 -0.88 8.22 1.18
N ALA A 49 -1.15 6.99 1.62
CA ALA A 49 -0.82 5.82 0.83
C ALA A 49 -1.97 5.54 -0.13
N VAL A 50 -1.66 5.46 -1.42
CA VAL A 50 -2.60 5.10 -2.47
C VAL A 50 -2.33 3.66 -2.88
N ILE A 51 -3.37 2.83 -2.79
CA ILE A 51 -3.32 1.43 -3.18
C ILE A 51 -4.24 1.25 -4.39
N LEU A 52 -3.70 0.68 -5.45
CA LEU A 52 -4.44 0.28 -6.63
C LEU A 52 -4.56 -1.24 -6.63
N ALA A 53 -5.72 -1.76 -6.24
CA ALA A 53 -6.00 -3.18 -6.29
C ALA A 53 -6.59 -3.55 -7.66
N GLY A 54 -6.02 -4.59 -8.29
CA GLY A 54 -6.61 -5.25 -9.44
C GLY A 54 -7.72 -6.21 -9.04
N ALA A 55 -8.53 -6.62 -10.02
CA ALA A 55 -9.50 -7.69 -9.80
C ALA A 55 -8.79 -9.03 -9.57
N TYR A 56 -9.38 -9.86 -8.72
CA TYR A 56 -8.96 -11.25 -8.50
C TYR A 56 -10.20 -12.10 -8.21
N THR A 57 -10.11 -13.39 -8.50
CA THR A 57 -11.21 -14.34 -8.29
C THR A 57 -11.12 -15.01 -6.92
N GLY A 58 -12.15 -15.75 -6.52
CA GLY A 58 -12.16 -16.45 -5.24
C GLY A 58 -12.34 -15.54 -4.02
N TYR A 59 -12.74 -14.27 -4.20
CA TYR A 59 -13.09 -13.40 -3.07
C TYR A 59 -14.30 -13.93 -2.30
N ALA A 60 -14.14 -14.07 -0.99
CA ALA A 60 -15.22 -14.28 -0.04
C ALA A 60 -14.91 -13.48 1.24
N ALA A 61 -15.78 -12.52 1.56
CA ALA A 61 -15.59 -11.62 2.70
C ALA A 61 -15.26 -12.40 3.99
N GLY A 62 -14.14 -12.04 4.63
CA GLY A 62 -13.67 -12.64 5.88
C GLY A 62 -13.16 -14.09 5.81
N SER A 63 -13.15 -14.74 4.64
CA SER A 63 -12.67 -16.13 4.51
C SER A 63 -11.77 -16.39 3.29
N ALA A 64 -11.77 -15.51 2.29
CA ALA A 64 -10.85 -15.53 1.17
C ALA A 64 -10.70 -14.08 0.65
N GLU A 65 -9.77 -13.32 1.24
CA GLU A 65 -9.57 -11.93 0.87
C GLU A 65 -8.12 -11.47 1.10
N TRP A 66 -7.76 -10.34 0.50
CA TRP A 66 -6.47 -9.70 0.68
C TRP A 66 -6.59 -8.46 1.56
N LYS A 67 -5.88 -8.47 2.70
CA LYS A 67 -5.64 -7.28 3.50
C LYS A 67 -4.32 -6.66 3.06
N ILE A 68 -4.35 -5.41 2.60
CA ILE A 68 -3.15 -4.66 2.24
C ILE A 68 -2.90 -3.66 3.38
N SER A 69 -1.83 -3.86 4.13
CA SER A 69 -1.38 -2.97 5.20
C SER A 69 -0.26 -2.06 4.73
N ILE A 70 -0.28 -0.84 5.23
CA ILE A 70 0.86 0.07 5.22
C ILE A 70 1.49 0.02 6.59
N GLU A 71 2.77 -0.30 6.63
CA GLU A 71 3.48 -0.58 7.87
C GLU A 71 4.71 0.29 7.97
N ALA A 72 5.04 0.72 9.18
CA ALA A 72 6.21 1.55 9.46
C ALA A 72 7.15 0.91 10.49
N ALA A 73 8.44 1.23 10.41
CA ALA A 73 9.49 0.79 11.32
C ALA A 73 10.50 1.91 11.61
N THR A 74 11.19 1.83 12.75
CA THR A 74 12.29 2.74 13.09
C THR A 74 13.61 2.37 12.41
N THR A 75 13.75 1.11 11.98
CA THR A 75 14.93 0.58 11.29
C THR A 75 14.51 -0.35 10.16
N VAL A 76 15.30 -0.43 9.09
CA VAL A 76 14.96 -1.22 7.89
C VAL A 76 14.69 -2.70 8.18
N ALA A 77 15.43 -3.29 9.12
CA ALA A 77 15.29 -4.68 9.55
C ALA A 77 14.54 -4.83 10.89
N GLY A 78 13.82 -3.78 11.31
CA GLY A 78 13.10 -3.75 12.57
C GLY A 78 11.73 -4.43 12.53
N THR A 79 11.01 -4.29 13.64
CA THR A 79 9.60 -4.68 13.72
C THR A 79 8.74 -3.62 13.06
N TYR A 80 8.01 -4.03 12.02
CA TYR A 80 7.05 -3.17 11.33
C TYR A 80 5.71 -3.19 12.06
N LYS A 81 5.14 -2.01 12.29
CA LYS A 81 3.79 -1.83 12.84
C LYS A 81 2.85 -1.33 11.76
N GLU A 82 1.65 -1.88 11.70
CA GLU A 82 0.60 -1.39 10.82
C GLU A 82 0.17 0.03 11.22
N ILE A 83 0.17 0.94 10.26
CA ILE A 83 -0.30 2.32 10.39
C ILE A 83 -1.72 2.46 9.82
N GLY A 84 -2.02 1.70 8.78
CA GLY A 84 -3.35 1.66 8.17
C GLY A 84 -3.47 0.50 7.20
N SER A 85 -4.70 0.16 6.84
CA SER A 85 -4.94 -0.96 5.92
C SER A 85 -6.25 -0.80 5.14
N CYS A 86 -6.38 -1.58 4.08
CA CYS A 86 -7.61 -1.79 3.34
C CYS A 86 -7.79 -3.26 2.98
N THR A 87 -9.03 -3.66 2.69
CA THR A 87 -9.36 -4.99 2.18
C THR A 87 -9.72 -4.89 0.70
N ALA A 88 -9.03 -5.64 -0.15
CA ALA A 88 -9.39 -5.75 -1.57
C ALA A 88 -10.54 -6.76 -1.72
N ASP A 89 -11.63 -6.36 -2.38
CA ASP A 89 -12.91 -7.10 -2.44
C ASP A 89 -13.09 -7.93 -3.73
N GLY A 90 -11.99 -8.27 -4.40
CA GLY A 90 -12.01 -8.99 -5.69
C GLY A 90 -12.25 -8.08 -6.91
N THR A 91 -12.55 -6.80 -6.71
CA THR A 91 -12.79 -5.85 -7.81
C THR A 91 -11.64 -4.85 -7.99
N ILE A 92 -11.57 -4.22 -9.17
CA ILE A 92 -10.59 -3.17 -9.42
C ILE A 92 -11.00 -1.94 -8.62
N LYS A 93 -10.14 -1.50 -7.70
CA LYS A 93 -10.44 -0.38 -6.81
C LYS A 93 -9.19 0.36 -6.38
N GLN A 94 -9.36 1.66 -6.16
CA GLN A 94 -8.36 2.48 -5.50
C GLN A 94 -8.77 2.68 -4.03
N PHE A 95 -7.80 2.55 -3.14
CA PHE A 95 -7.93 2.86 -1.73
C PHE A 95 -6.94 3.96 -1.37
N ASP A 96 -7.41 4.94 -0.62
CA ASP A 96 -6.60 6.02 -0.09
C ASP A 96 -6.55 5.86 1.43
N ILE A 97 -5.38 5.52 1.95
CA ILE A 97 -5.13 5.38 3.39
C ILE A 97 -4.47 6.68 3.85
N PRO A 98 -5.15 7.51 4.67
CA PRO A 98 -4.53 8.69 5.23
C PRO A 98 -3.38 8.27 6.16
N LEU A 99 -2.21 8.87 5.97
CA LEU A 99 -1.11 8.72 6.91
C LEU A 99 -1.11 9.97 7.78
N SER A 100 -1.40 9.85 9.07
CA SER A 100 -1.25 10.98 9.99
C SER A 100 0.11 10.86 10.66
N GLY A 101 1.01 11.82 10.44
CA GLY A 101 2.33 11.81 11.09
C GLY A 101 2.21 11.83 12.61
N GLU A 102 1.26 12.60 13.15
CA GLU A 102 0.95 12.64 14.59
C GLU A 102 0.56 11.25 15.11
N TRP A 103 -0.31 10.53 14.39
CA TRP A 103 -0.71 9.17 14.81
C TRP A 103 0.43 8.18 14.70
N VAL A 104 1.28 8.31 13.68
CA VAL A 104 2.48 7.49 13.53
C VAL A 104 3.47 7.78 14.65
N GLU A 105 3.67 9.05 15.01
CA GLU A 105 4.54 9.45 16.12
C GLU A 105 4.05 8.86 17.45
N ASP A 106 2.74 8.91 17.73
CA ASP A 106 2.16 8.31 18.94
C ASP A 106 2.30 6.78 18.97
N LEU A 107 2.13 6.11 17.82
CA LEU A 107 2.17 4.65 17.72
C LEU A 107 3.60 4.08 17.66
N LEU A 108 4.49 4.80 16.98
CA LEU A 108 5.87 4.42 16.69
C LEU A 108 6.76 5.67 16.54
N PRO A 109 7.22 6.26 17.65
CA PRO A 109 8.11 7.41 17.61
C PRO A 109 9.40 7.09 16.82
N GLY A 110 9.80 7.98 15.90
CA GLY A 110 11.00 7.81 15.09
C GLY A 110 10.83 6.82 13.91
N ALA A 111 9.62 6.68 13.39
CA ALA A 111 9.36 5.85 12.21
C ALA A 111 10.05 6.43 10.96
N LEU A 112 11.07 5.72 10.45
CA LEU A 112 11.91 6.14 9.32
C LEU A 112 11.74 5.27 8.08
N TYR A 113 11.05 4.14 8.20
CA TYR A 113 10.86 3.20 7.10
C TYR A 113 9.39 2.88 6.95
N ILE A 114 8.93 2.73 5.72
CA ILE A 114 7.56 2.38 5.38
C ILE A 114 7.55 1.31 4.29
N ARG A 115 6.59 0.39 4.36
CA ARG A 115 6.37 -0.63 3.35
C ARG A 115 4.89 -0.95 3.20
N ALA A 116 4.55 -1.62 2.10
CA ALA A 116 3.27 -2.29 1.95
C ALA A 116 3.43 -3.79 2.28
N THR A 117 2.43 -4.39 2.88
CA THR A 117 2.33 -5.85 3.06
C THR A 117 0.96 -6.31 2.58
N ALA A 118 0.92 -7.25 1.64
CA ALA A 118 -0.29 -7.94 1.25
C ALA A 118 -0.40 -9.24 2.06
N THR A 119 -1.45 -9.37 2.86
CA THR A 119 -1.73 -10.55 3.70
C THR A 119 -2.93 -11.29 3.14
N ALA A 120 -2.74 -12.58 2.84
CA ALA A 120 -3.83 -13.46 2.43
C ALA A 120 -4.61 -13.91 3.68
N ILE A 121 -5.91 -13.65 3.69
CA ILE A 121 -6.86 -14.16 4.69
C ILE A 121 -7.57 -15.36 4.06
N GLY A 122 -7.29 -16.55 4.57
CA GLY A 122 -7.77 -17.81 3.99
C GLY A 122 -7.06 -18.16 2.70
N ALA A 123 -7.81 -18.43 1.63
CA ALA A 123 -7.27 -18.86 0.34
C ALA A 123 -7.84 -18.08 -0.87
N PRO A 124 -7.60 -16.75 -0.96
CA PRO A 124 -7.92 -15.99 -2.16
C PRO A 124 -6.98 -16.36 -3.32
N ASP A 125 -7.44 -16.12 -4.56
CA ASP A 125 -6.54 -16.20 -5.73
C ASP A 125 -5.52 -15.06 -5.73
N ALA A 126 -4.55 -15.14 -6.65
CA ALA A 126 -3.46 -14.18 -6.73
C ALA A 126 -3.94 -12.74 -6.99
N LEU A 127 -3.40 -11.78 -6.25
CA LEU A 127 -3.73 -10.36 -6.33
C LEU A 127 -2.65 -9.60 -7.11
N THR A 128 -3.07 -8.81 -8.09
CA THR A 128 -2.23 -7.73 -8.64
C THR A 128 -2.55 -6.44 -7.90
N TYR A 129 -1.54 -5.77 -7.35
CA TYR A 129 -1.72 -4.46 -6.75
C TYR A 129 -0.47 -3.60 -6.89
N GLY A 130 -0.67 -2.28 -6.87
CA GLY A 130 0.37 -1.28 -6.75
C GLY A 130 0.12 -0.39 -5.54
N ALA A 131 1.19 0.13 -4.95
CA ALA A 131 1.11 0.98 -3.78
C ALA A 131 2.17 2.09 -3.86
N PHE A 132 1.80 3.33 -3.53
CA PHE A 132 2.70 4.48 -3.52
C PHE A 132 2.20 5.57 -2.56
N LEU A 133 3.09 6.47 -2.14
CA LEU A 133 2.71 7.64 -1.35
C LEU A 133 2.45 8.84 -2.27
N ALA A 134 1.41 9.61 -1.96
CA ALA A 134 1.05 10.83 -2.70
C ALA A 134 0.46 11.90 -1.77
N CYS A 135 0.63 13.18 -2.13
CA CYS A 135 0.02 14.33 -1.47
C CYS A 135 -1.17 14.88 -2.27
#